data_AF-A0A3D1E5Q7-F1
#
_entry.id   AF-A0A3D1E5Q7-F1
#
_cell.length_a   1.000
_cell.length_b   1.000
_cell.length_c   1.000
_cell.angle_alpha   90.00
_cell.angle_beta   90.00
_cell.angle_gamma   90.00
#
_symmetry.space_group_name_H-M   'P 1'
#
loop_
_entity.id
_entity.type
_entity.pdbx_description
1 polymer ?
#
loop_
_entity_poly.entity_id
_entity_poly.type
_entity_poly.pdbx_seq_one_letter_code
_entity_poly.pdbx_strand_id
1 'polypeptide(L)'
;MEQINLIFLLLALLAEIIGTIGGFGSSVFFVPVGNFYFDFHSVLGLTALFHLSSNLSKLFLFKKGIDKKIILQLGIPAVIFVVIGGWATQYLDPNILQGILGIFL
;
A
#
# COMPACT_ATOMS: atom_id res chain seq x y z
N MET A 1 5.13 7.54 -20.09
CA MET A 1 5.91 7.65 -18.84
C MET A 1 5.05 8.44 -17.87
N GLU A 2 4.28 7.77 -17.03
CA GLU A 2 3.57 8.42 -15.93
C GLU A 2 4.61 8.87 -14.93
N GLN A 3 4.86 10.18 -14.92
CA GLN A 3 5.98 10.75 -14.18
C GLN A 3 5.58 10.86 -12.72
N ILE A 4 6.18 10.02 -11.89
CA ILE A 4 6.34 10.30 -10.46
C ILE A 4 6.90 11.72 -10.36
N ASN A 5 6.05 12.66 -9.96
CA ASN A 5 6.39 14.07 -9.85
C ASN A 5 6.34 14.49 -8.38
N LEU A 6 6.88 15.67 -8.08
CA LEU A 6 6.97 16.16 -6.72
C LEU A 6 5.59 16.29 -6.05
N ILE A 7 4.56 16.65 -6.82
CA ILE A 7 3.19 16.81 -6.32
C ILE A 7 2.63 15.45 -5.88
N PHE A 8 2.76 14.41 -6.70
CA PHE A 8 2.34 13.05 -6.37
C PHE A 8 3.04 12.55 -5.10
N LEU A 9 4.35 12.76 -4.98
CA LEU A 9 5.11 12.36 -3.80
C LEU A 9 4.64 13.09 -2.52
N LEU A 10 4.35 14.39 -2.63
CA LEU A 10 3.79 15.17 -1.52
C LEU A 10 2.39 14.68 -1.14
N LEU A 11 1.52 14.42 -2.12
CA LEU A 11 0.18 13.87 -1.87
C LEU A 11 0.25 12.47 -1.25
N ALA A 12 1.16 11.61 -1.71
CA ALA A 12 1.38 10.29 -1.12
C ALA A 12 1.84 10.40 0.34
N LEU A 13 2.76 11.32 0.64
CA LEU A 13 3.17 11.59 2.02
C LEU A 13 2.01 12.08 2.89
N LEU A 14 1.21 13.01 2.39
CA LEU A 14 0.02 13.52 3.08
C LEU A 14 -1.00 12.40 3.32
N ALA A 15 -1.21 11.51 2.35
CA ALA A 15 -2.08 10.34 2.49
C ALA A 15 -1.63 9.42 3.63
N GLU A 16 -0.31 9.18 3.80
CA GLU A 16 0.20 8.39 4.94
C GLU A 16 -0.10 9.09 6.27
N ILE A 17 0.20 10.39 6.36
CA ILE A 17 0.05 11.15 7.60
C ILE A 17 -1.42 11.22 8.00
N ILE A 18 -2.30 11.64 7.09
CA ILE A 18 -3.73 11.79 7.34
C ILE A 18 -4.37 10.42 7.61
N GLY A 19 -4.05 9.40 6.82
CA GLY A 19 -4.57 8.06 7.03
C GLY A 19 -4.13 7.44 8.36
N THR A 20 -2.90 7.72 8.80
CA THR A 20 -2.39 7.26 10.10
C THR A 20 -3.05 8.00 11.26
N ILE A 21 -3.18 9.34 11.17
CA ILE A 21 -3.81 10.14 12.23
C ILE A 21 -5.31 9.86 12.31
N GLY A 22 -5.98 9.72 11.17
CA GLY A 22 -7.42 9.49 11.09
C GLY A 22 -7.86 8.07 11.45
N GLY A 23 -6.94 7.10 11.53
CA GLY A 23 -7.24 5.71 11.89
C GLY A 23 -7.93 4.87 10.80
N PHE A 24 -8.31 5.47 9.68
CA PHE A 24 -8.94 4.78 8.53
C PHE A 24 -7.94 4.07 7.61
N GLY A 25 -6.64 4.28 7.82
CA GLY A 25 -5.59 3.71 6.99
C GLY A 25 -5.27 4.59 5.77
N SER A 26 -4.01 4.58 5.34
CA SER A 26 -3.52 5.49 4.30
C SER A 26 -3.99 5.16 2.89
N SER A 27 -4.41 3.91 2.63
CA SER A 27 -4.96 3.49 1.34
C SER A 27 -6.25 4.21 0.95
N VAL A 28 -7.07 4.62 1.92
CA VAL A 28 -8.32 5.35 1.65
C VAL A 28 -8.04 6.64 0.86
N PHE A 29 -6.91 7.29 1.14
CA PHE A 29 -6.49 8.50 0.44
C PHE A 29 -5.51 8.21 -0.70
N PHE A 30 -4.57 7.28 -0.49
CA PHE A 30 -3.52 6.98 -1.46
C PHE A 30 -4.05 6.36 -2.74
N VAL A 31 -5.03 5.43 -2.67
CA VAL A 31 -5.55 4.73 -3.85
C VAL A 31 -6.28 5.69 -4.80
N PRO A 32 -7.19 6.57 -4.34
CA PRO A 32 -7.78 7.61 -5.20
C PRO A 32 -6.74 8.54 -5.82
N VAL A 33 -5.77 9.02 -5.03
CA VAL A 33 -4.68 9.86 -5.54
C VAL A 33 -3.89 9.11 -6.61
N GLY A 34 -3.53 7.85 -6.37
CA GLY A 34 -2.82 7.00 -7.33
C GLY A 34 -3.57 6.86 -8.64
N ASN A 35 -4.89 6.61 -8.60
CA ASN A 35 -5.70 6.41 -9.81
C ASN A 35 -5.85 7.68 -10.67
N PHE A 36 -5.53 8.87 -10.14
CA PHE A 36 -5.44 10.08 -10.96
C PHE A 36 -4.14 10.14 -11.80
N TYR A 37 -3.11 9.40 -11.41
CA TYR A 37 -1.78 9.46 -12.04
C TYR A 37 -1.38 8.16 -12.73
N PHE A 38 -1.94 7.03 -12.31
CA PHE A 38 -1.54 5.69 -12.74
C PHE A 38 -2.74 4.79 -12.99
N ASP A 39 -2.53 3.77 -13.84
CA ASP A 39 -3.51 2.71 -14.06
C ASP A 39 -3.71 1.84 -12.81
N PHE A 40 -4.83 1.14 -12.74
CA PHE A 40 -5.24 0.36 -11.57
C PHE A 40 -4.19 -0.67 -11.11
N HIS A 41 -3.51 -1.37 -12.03
CA HIS A 41 -2.48 -2.35 -11.65
C HIS A 41 -1.25 -1.66 -11.08
N SER A 42 -0.84 -0.55 -11.69
CA SER A 42 0.24 0.29 -11.16
C SER A 42 -0.09 0.83 -9.77
N VAL A 43 -1.32 1.29 -9.54
CA VAL A 43 -1.78 1.76 -8.22
C VAL A 43 -1.77 0.65 -7.18
N LEU A 44 -2.21 -0.56 -7.55
CA LEU A 44 -2.18 -1.70 -6.63
C LEU A 44 -0.74 -2.07 -6.24
N GLY A 45 0.17 -2.11 -7.22
CA GLY A 45 1.60 -2.35 -6.98
C GLY A 45 2.25 -1.26 -6.13
N LEU A 46 1.97 0.01 -6.44
CA LEU A 46 2.44 1.16 -5.66
C LEU A 46 1.91 1.13 -4.23
N THR A 47 0.65 0.74 -4.02
CA THR A 47 0.04 0.62 -2.69
C THR A 47 0.73 -0.46 -1.86
N ALA A 48 1.08 -1.59 -2.48
CA ALA A 48 1.84 -2.65 -1.81
C ALA A 48 3.25 -2.15 -1.39
N LEU A 49 3.96 -1.46 -2.29
CA LEU A 49 5.26 -0.85 -2.00
C LEU A 49 5.15 0.22 -0.90
N PHE A 50 4.09 1.02 -0.94
CA PHE A 50 3.83 2.09 0.01
C PHE A 50 3.63 1.53 1.43
N HIS A 51 2.80 0.49 1.59
CA HIS A 51 2.64 -0.20 2.87
C HIS A 51 3.90 -0.89 3.34
N LEU A 52 4.62 -1.56 2.44
CA LEU A 52 5.88 -2.20 2.79
C LEU A 52 6.89 -1.16 3.30
N SER A 53 7.05 -0.06 2.59
CA SER A 53 7.99 1.01 2.93
C SER A 53 7.59 1.72 4.23
N SER A 54 6.30 2.00 4.44
CA SER A 54 5.83 2.65 5.67
C SER A 54 6.01 1.74 6.89
N ASN A 55 5.73 0.44 6.74
CA ASN A 55 5.94 -0.54 7.81
C ASN A 55 7.43 -0.78 8.10
N LEU A 56 8.29 -0.83 7.09
CA LEU A 56 9.74 -0.89 7.28
C LEU A 56 10.28 0.37 7.97
N SER A 57 9.76 1.55 7.60
CA SER A 57 10.11 2.81 8.25
C SER A 57 9.68 2.81 9.72
N LYS A 58 8.46 2.36 10.02
CA LYS A 58 7.97 2.19 11.41
C LYS A 58 8.84 1.20 12.18
N LEU A 59 9.22 0.08 11.57
CA LEU A 59 10.14 -0.89 12.17
C LEU A 59 11.48 -0.23 12.53
N PHE A 60 12.03 0.56 11.61
CA PHE A 60 13.28 1.28 11.83
C PHE A 60 13.13 2.41 12.87
N LEU A 61 12.01 3.11 12.95
CA LEU A 61 11.81 4.19 13.92
C LEU A 61 11.54 3.64 15.33
N PHE A 62 10.82 2.52 15.44
CA PHE A 62 10.36 1.94 16.71
C PHE A 62 11.10 0.65 17.11
N LYS A 63 12.42 0.62 16.90
CA LYS A 63 13.25 -0.60 17.08
C LYS A 63 13.17 -1.26 18.46
N LYS A 64 12.91 -0.48 19.50
CA LYS A 64 12.91 -0.94 20.90
C LYS A 64 11.69 -1.79 21.28
N GLY A 65 10.60 -1.71 20.52
CA GLY A 65 9.36 -2.47 20.77
C GLY A 65 9.15 -3.67 19.85
N ILE A 66 10.17 -4.04 19.07
CA ILE A 66 10.05 -5.11 18.07
C ILE A 66 10.04 -6.48 18.74
N ASP A 67 8.96 -7.25 18.52
CA ASP A 67 8.92 -8.67 18.80
C ASP A 67 9.28 -9.49 17.54
N LYS A 68 10.42 -10.19 17.62
CA LYS A 68 10.91 -11.05 16.53
C LYS A 68 9.93 -12.18 16.19
N LYS A 69 9.18 -12.69 17.16
CA LYS A 69 8.16 -13.73 16.93
C LYS A 69 7.02 -13.19 16.07
N ILE A 70 6.56 -11.97 16.35
CA ILE A 70 5.52 -11.31 15.55
C ILE A 70 6.00 -11.07 14.11
N ILE A 71 7.24 -10.61 13.93
CA ILE A 71 7.82 -10.45 12.57
C ILE A 71 7.81 -11.77 11.81
N LEU A 72 8.23 -12.87 12.44
CA LEU A 72 8.28 -14.17 11.77
C LEU A 72 6.87 -14.71 11.46
N GLN A 73 5.92 -14.54 12.39
CA GLN A 73 4.57 -15.09 12.27
C GLN A 73 3.65 -14.26 11.38
N LEU A 74 3.85 -12.94 11.27
CA LEU A 74 3.00 -12.05 10.48
C LEU A 74 3.74 -11.41 9.32
N GLY A 75 4.97 -10.92 9.55
CA GLY A 75 5.75 -10.21 8.53
C GLY A 75 6.15 -11.09 7.35
N ILE A 76 6.70 -12.28 7.61
CA ILE A 76 7.08 -13.21 6.53
C ILE A 76 5.86 -13.65 5.71
N PRO A 77 4.76 -14.15 6.32
CA PRO A 77 3.55 -14.48 5.56
C PRO A 77 3.00 -13.28 4.79
N ALA A 78 2.97 -12.08 5.37
CA ALA A 78 2.48 -10.88 4.69
C ALA A 78 3.26 -10.59 3.40
N VAL A 79 4.60 -10.68 3.42
CA VAL A 79 5.42 -10.49 2.22
C VAL A 79 5.15 -11.58 1.18
N ILE A 80 5.05 -12.85 1.61
CA ILE A 80 4.76 -13.96 0.68
C ILE A 80 3.39 -13.75 0.01
N PHE A 81 2.34 -13.49 0.80
CA PHE A 81 0.99 -13.33 0.27
C PHE A 81 0.81 -12.05 -0.55
N VAL A 82 1.52 -10.95 -0.25
CA VAL A 82 1.43 -9.74 -1.09
C VAL A 82 2.08 -9.97 -2.46
N VAL A 83 3.17 -10.75 -2.53
CA VAL A 83 3.82 -11.11 -3.80
C VAL A 83 2.92 -12.04 -4.61
N ILE A 84 2.35 -13.07 -3.98
CA ILE A 84 1.41 -13.98 -4.64
C ILE A 84 0.17 -13.23 -5.12
N GLY A 85 -0.41 -12.36 -4.28
CA GLY A 85 -1.57 -11.55 -4.64
C GLY A 85 -1.29 -10.59 -5.79
N GLY A 86 -0.16 -9.89 -5.74
CA GLY A 86 0.30 -9.02 -6.84
C GLY A 86 0.47 -9.79 -8.15
N TRP A 87 1.13 -10.94 -8.11
CA TRP A 87 1.27 -11.82 -9.27
C TRP A 87 -0.08 -12.36 -9.77
N ALA A 88 -1.01 -12.70 -8.88
CA ALA A 88 -2.33 -13.21 -9.26
C ALA A 88 -3.17 -12.14 -9.99
N THR A 89 -2.95 -10.85 -9.73
CA THR A 89 -3.77 -9.77 -10.30
C THR A 89 -3.69 -9.68 -11.82
N GLN A 90 -2.63 -10.18 -12.44
CA GLN A 90 -2.50 -10.21 -13.91
C GLN A 90 -3.47 -11.21 -14.59
N TYR A 91 -4.07 -12.13 -13.83
CA TYR A 91 -4.99 -13.16 -14.33
C TYR A 91 -6.46 -12.85 -14.02
N LEU A 92 -6.74 -11.73 -13.35
CA LEU A 92 -8.08 -11.37 -12.88
C LEU A 92 -8.59 -10.14 -13.64
N ASP A 93 -9.91 -10.04 -13.79
CA ASP A 93 -10.54 -8.86 -14.42
C ASP A 93 -10.32 -7.61 -13.54
N PRO A 94 -9.68 -6.55 -14.07
CA PRO A 94 -9.44 -5.31 -13.33
C PRO A 94 -10.72 -4.64 -12.82
N ASN A 95 -11.84 -4.75 -13.55
CA ASN A 95 -13.11 -4.16 -13.14
C ASN A 95 -13.67 -4.85 -11.89
N ILE A 96 -13.52 -6.17 -11.81
CA ILE A 96 -13.93 -6.94 -10.64
C ILE A 96 -13.04 -6.59 -9.45
N LEU A 97 -11.71 -6.57 -9.64
CA LEU A 97 -10.76 -6.20 -8.60
C LEU A 97 -11.01 -4.78 -8.08
N GLN A 98 -11.25 -3.82 -8.97
CA GLN A 98 -11.54 -2.44 -8.63
C GLN A 98 -12.88 -2.32 -7.87
N GLY A 99 -13.91 -3.06 -8.28
CA GLY A 99 -15.18 -3.11 -7.57
C GLY A 99 -15.05 -3.68 -6.15
N ILE A 100 -14.32 -4.79 -5.99
CA ILE A 100 -14.04 -5.37 -4.67
C ILE A 100 -13.27 -4.38 -3.80
N LEU A 101 -12.22 -3.76 -4.35
CA LEU A 101 -11.40 -2.79 -3.63
C LEU A 101 -12.24 -1.58 -3.19
N GLY A 102 -13.11 -1.07 -4.05
CA GLY A 102 -13.98 0.07 -3.74
C GLY A 102 -15.10 -0.22 -2.75
N ILE A 103 -15.50 -1.48 -2.56
CA ILE A 103 -16.44 -1.88 -1.50
C ILE A 103 -15.71 -2.01 -0.16
N PHE A 104 -14.45 -2.46 -0.20
CA PHE A 104 -13.65 -2.70 0.99
C PHE A 104 -13.11 -1.41 1.62
N LEU A 105 -12.71 -0.43 0.80
CA LEU A 105 -12.21 0.89 1.22
C LEU A 105 -13.37 1.86 1.51
#